data_AF-A0A3L7JBI5-F1
#
_entry.id   AF-A0A3L7JBI5-F1
#
_cell.length_a   1.000
_cell.length_b   1.000
_cell.length_c   1.000
_cell.angle_alpha   90.00
_cell.angle_beta   90.00
_cell.angle_gamma   90.00
#
_symmetry.space_group_name_H-M   'P 1'
#
loop_
_entity.id
_entity.type
_entity.pdbx_description
1 polymer ?
#
loop_
_entity_poly.entity_id
_entity_poly.type
_entity_poly.pdbx_seq_one_letter_code
_entity_poly.pdbx_strand_id
1 'polypeptide(L)'
;MDSWLASSSTSTPVGMPSRLQQIADARAADISVGAVAVSGGIVTMLLGAYWSVAGLVVLPVIILGIVGAGLVALGNVLLRRARSRLPNEQRLRSTRGPRTARGGVVTAASLWGVMAVVTGGAWFEAPPRDGLIVVAIGFYLFFALLLVVGFVVPATILGRARESLRRAAAEDAAYRALLEHDRLTWSPRYGDQMFGPL
;
A
#
# COMPACT_ATOMS: atom_id res chain seq x y z
N MET A 1 6.78 10.72 -31.16
CA MET A 1 5.44 10.19 -30.80
C MET A 1 5.29 9.95 -29.29
N ASP A 2 6.32 10.16 -28.46
CA ASP A 2 6.28 9.89 -27.01
C ASP A 2 6.21 11.14 -26.10
N SER A 3 5.83 12.30 -26.64
CA SER A 3 5.87 13.56 -25.90
C SER A 3 4.99 13.59 -24.64
N TRP A 4 3.98 12.72 -24.56
CA TRP A 4 3.07 12.59 -23.41
C TRP A 4 3.59 11.64 -22.31
N LEU A 5 4.62 10.83 -22.60
CA LEU A 5 5.35 9.99 -21.64
C LEU A 5 6.68 10.61 -21.19
N ALA A 6 7.22 11.55 -21.97
CA ALA A 6 8.48 12.23 -21.70
C ALA A 6 8.41 13.08 -20.42
N SER A 7 9.48 13.05 -19.61
CA SER A 7 9.57 13.82 -18.35
C SER A 7 9.71 15.34 -18.56
N SER A 8 9.83 15.80 -19.81
CA SER A 8 10.25 17.15 -20.17
C SER A 8 9.16 18.04 -20.76
N SER A 9 7.91 17.59 -20.90
CA SER A 9 6.85 18.45 -21.44
C SER A 9 6.19 19.31 -20.35
N THR A 10 6.62 20.57 -20.33
CA THR A 10 5.81 21.78 -20.13
C THR A 10 4.98 21.85 -18.84
N SER A 11 5.47 22.69 -17.92
CA SER A 11 4.74 23.35 -16.82
C SER A 11 3.23 23.12 -16.84
N THR A 12 2.79 22.06 -16.17
CA THR A 12 1.37 21.87 -15.85
C THR A 12 0.98 22.99 -14.90
N PRO A 13 -0.14 23.70 -15.13
CA PRO A 13 -0.61 24.71 -14.19
C PRO A 13 -0.76 24.08 -12.80
N VAL A 14 -0.16 24.73 -11.80
CA VAL A 14 -0.17 24.29 -10.41
C VAL A 14 -1.63 24.24 -9.94
N GLY A 15 -2.16 23.04 -9.73
CA GLY A 15 -3.45 22.87 -9.05
C GLY A 15 -4.31 21.69 -9.49
N MET A 16 -4.07 21.10 -10.67
CA MET A 16 -4.97 20.07 -11.21
C MET A 16 -4.19 18.85 -11.76
N PRO A 17 -4.40 17.63 -11.18
CA PRO A 17 -3.70 16.40 -11.59
C PRO A 17 -4.23 15.76 -12.89
N SER A 18 -3.37 15.67 -13.92
CA SER A 18 -3.72 15.23 -15.28
C SER A 18 -4.43 13.87 -15.32
N ARG A 19 -5.16 13.58 -16.40
CA ARG A 19 -5.85 12.29 -16.59
C ARG A 19 -4.91 11.08 -16.40
N LEU A 20 -3.69 11.16 -16.93
CA LEU A 20 -2.68 10.11 -16.76
C LEU A 20 -2.19 9.98 -15.30
N GLN A 21 -2.05 11.09 -14.57
CA GLN A 21 -1.74 11.05 -13.14
C GLN A 21 -2.86 10.40 -12.34
N GLN A 22 -4.13 10.65 -12.67
CA GLN A 22 -5.27 10.01 -12.02
C GLN A 22 -5.31 8.50 -12.27
N ILE A 23 -5.03 8.06 -13.52
CA ILE A 23 -4.92 6.63 -13.84
C ILE A 23 -3.76 5.99 -13.09
N ALA A 24 -2.60 6.66 -13.02
CA ALA A 24 -1.44 6.18 -12.28
C ALA A 24 -1.76 6.03 -10.78
N ASP A 25 -2.39 7.04 -10.18
CA ASP A 25 -2.76 7.05 -8.75
C ASP A 25 -3.82 5.99 -8.45
N ALA A 26 -4.84 5.84 -9.29
CA ALA A 26 -5.88 4.82 -9.12
C ALA A 26 -5.32 3.40 -9.23
N ARG A 27 -4.44 3.14 -10.21
CA ARG A 27 -3.75 1.86 -10.35
C ARG A 27 -2.86 1.58 -9.15
N ALA A 28 -2.08 2.57 -8.71
CA ALA A 28 -1.21 2.43 -7.55
C ALA A 28 -2.01 2.18 -6.26
N ALA A 29 -3.19 2.80 -6.11
CA ALA A 29 -4.10 2.52 -5.02
C ALA A 29 -4.57 1.05 -5.03
N ASP A 30 -5.01 0.52 -6.16
CA ASP A 30 -5.45 -0.88 -6.25
C ASP A 30 -4.30 -1.88 -6.01
N ILE A 31 -3.10 -1.58 -6.54
CA ILE A 31 -1.88 -2.37 -6.26
C ILE A 31 -1.53 -2.30 -4.77
N SER A 32 -1.66 -1.14 -4.14
CA SER A 32 -1.35 -0.96 -2.71
C SER A 32 -2.26 -1.81 -1.83
N VAL A 33 -3.56 -1.91 -2.15
CA VAL A 33 -4.49 -2.78 -1.41
C VAL A 33 -4.05 -4.23 -1.50
N GLY A 34 -3.69 -4.70 -2.70
CA GLY A 34 -3.17 -6.06 -2.89
C GLY A 34 -1.86 -6.30 -2.13
N ALA A 35 -0.95 -5.33 -2.15
CA ALA A 35 0.33 -5.41 -1.43
C ALA A 35 0.14 -5.43 0.09
N VAL A 36 -0.76 -4.60 0.62
CA VAL A 36 -1.14 -4.59 2.05
C VAL A 36 -1.74 -5.91 2.48
N ALA A 37 -2.60 -6.52 1.65
CA ALA A 37 -3.18 -7.82 1.95
C ALA A 37 -2.11 -8.92 2.01
N VAL A 38 -1.15 -8.94 1.07
CA VAL A 38 -0.04 -9.90 1.09
C VAL A 38 0.87 -9.69 2.30
N SER A 39 1.34 -8.47 2.52
CA SER A 39 2.26 -8.18 3.63
C SER A 39 1.58 -8.37 4.99
N GLY A 40 0.32 -7.95 5.12
CA GLY A 40 -0.52 -8.22 6.28
C GLY A 40 -0.66 -9.71 6.55
N GLY A 41 -0.95 -10.51 5.52
CA GLY A 41 -1.03 -11.97 5.66
C GLY A 41 0.26 -12.62 6.15
N ILE A 42 1.43 -12.18 5.64
CA ILE A 42 2.74 -12.65 6.11
C ILE A 42 2.94 -12.28 7.60
N VAL A 43 2.65 -11.03 7.97
CA VAL A 43 2.76 -10.56 9.35
C VAL A 43 1.81 -11.34 10.29
N THR A 44 0.60 -11.66 9.83
CA THR A 44 -0.35 -12.52 10.56
C THR A 44 0.20 -13.93 10.77
N MET A 45 0.81 -14.56 9.76
CA MET A 45 1.43 -15.88 9.92
C MET A 45 2.58 -15.86 10.93
N LEU A 46 3.45 -14.84 10.85
CA LEU A 46 4.56 -14.66 11.79
C LEU A 46 4.07 -14.47 13.22
N LEU A 47 2.96 -13.74 13.41
CA LEU A 47 2.31 -13.60 14.71
C LEU A 47 1.81 -14.95 15.24
N GLY A 48 1.22 -15.77 14.38
CA GLY A 48 0.83 -17.15 14.72
C GLY A 48 2.01 -17.96 15.24
N ALA A 49 3.07 -18.02 14.43
CA ALA A 49 4.31 -18.72 14.77
C ALA A 49 4.89 -18.24 16.11
N TYR A 50 4.94 -16.92 16.29
CA TYR A 50 5.43 -16.31 17.51
C TYR A 50 4.65 -16.76 18.75
N TRP A 51 3.33 -16.62 18.75
CA TRP A 51 2.49 -16.99 19.89
C TRP A 51 2.48 -18.48 20.16
N SER A 52 2.59 -19.30 19.12
CA SER A 52 2.68 -20.74 19.31
C SER A 52 3.98 -21.17 19.98
N VAL A 53 5.10 -20.56 19.62
CA VAL A 53 6.39 -20.83 20.26
C VAL A 53 6.40 -20.28 21.69
N ALA A 54 5.94 -19.04 21.89
CA ALA A 54 5.95 -18.39 23.20
C ALA A 54 5.00 -19.08 24.20
N GLY A 55 3.84 -19.55 23.74
CA GLY A 55 2.85 -20.22 24.59
C GLY A 55 2.97 -21.73 24.64
N LEU A 56 3.83 -22.34 23.81
CA LEU A 56 3.88 -23.79 23.58
C LEU A 56 2.51 -24.38 23.16
N VAL A 57 1.72 -23.62 22.39
CA VAL A 57 0.38 -24.01 21.93
C VAL A 57 0.32 -23.98 20.40
N VAL A 58 -0.19 -25.03 19.74
CA VAL A 58 -0.23 -25.11 18.26
C VAL A 58 -1.37 -24.28 17.64
N LEU A 59 -2.41 -24.01 18.41
CA LEU A 59 -3.64 -23.36 17.94
C LEU A 59 -3.44 -21.99 17.26
N PRO A 60 -2.62 -21.06 17.79
CA PRO A 60 -2.36 -19.76 17.13
C PRO A 60 -1.78 -19.89 15.73
N VAL A 61 -0.80 -20.78 15.50
CA VAL A 61 -0.22 -21.05 14.17
C VAL A 61 -1.29 -21.54 13.20
N ILE A 62 -2.20 -22.42 13.63
CA ILE A 62 -3.24 -22.94 12.73
C ILE A 62 -4.19 -21.81 12.33
N ILE A 63 -4.75 -21.10 13.32
CA ILE A 63 -5.75 -20.05 13.06
C ILE A 63 -5.13 -18.92 12.25
N LEU A 64 -4.02 -18.35 12.72
CA LEU A 64 -3.38 -17.21 12.06
C LEU A 64 -2.67 -17.62 10.78
N GLY A 65 -2.24 -18.87 10.65
CA GLY A 65 -1.72 -19.45 9.42
C GLY A 65 -2.78 -19.50 8.33
N ILE A 66 -3.98 -20.01 8.63
CA ILE A 66 -5.10 -20.05 7.68
C ILE A 66 -5.54 -18.64 7.29
N VAL A 67 -5.72 -17.75 8.26
CA VAL A 67 -6.11 -16.35 8.00
C VAL A 67 -5.05 -15.64 7.16
N GLY A 68 -3.77 -15.79 7.53
CA GLY A 68 -2.65 -15.21 6.80
C GLY A 68 -2.56 -15.76 5.37
N ALA A 69 -2.78 -17.06 5.17
CA ALA A 69 -2.77 -17.69 3.84
C ALA A 69 -3.91 -17.15 2.98
N GLY A 70 -5.10 -16.99 3.55
CA GLY A 70 -6.25 -16.37 2.90
C GLY A 70 -5.95 -14.93 2.45
N LEU A 71 -5.33 -14.13 3.33
CA LEU A 71 -4.91 -12.76 3.00
C LEU A 71 -3.85 -12.71 1.89
N VAL A 72 -2.85 -13.59 1.93
CA VAL A 72 -1.84 -13.69 0.87
C VAL A 72 -2.46 -14.11 -0.46
N ALA A 73 -3.35 -15.10 -0.45
CA ALA A 73 -4.04 -15.55 -1.66
C ALA A 73 -4.93 -14.43 -2.23
N LEU A 74 -5.73 -13.78 -1.40
CA LEU A 74 -6.57 -12.65 -1.78
C LEU A 74 -5.73 -11.48 -2.32
N GLY A 75 -4.64 -11.13 -1.63
CA GLY A 75 -3.72 -10.08 -2.05
C GLY A 75 -3.09 -10.38 -3.41
N ASN A 76 -2.67 -11.61 -3.67
CA ASN A 76 -2.18 -12.03 -4.98
C ASN A 76 -3.26 -11.93 -6.07
N VAL A 77 -4.51 -12.31 -5.79
CA VAL A 77 -5.62 -12.15 -6.73
C VAL A 77 -5.87 -10.67 -7.03
N LEU A 78 -5.86 -9.82 -6.01
CA LEU A 78 -6.02 -8.36 -6.18
C LEU A 78 -4.87 -7.76 -6.99
N LEU A 79 -3.62 -8.17 -6.72
CA LEU A 79 -2.45 -7.72 -7.48
C LEU A 79 -2.53 -8.16 -8.96
N ARG A 80 -2.93 -9.40 -9.23
CA ARG A 80 -3.13 -9.88 -10.61
C ARG A 80 -4.23 -9.09 -11.31
N ARG A 81 -5.37 -8.87 -10.63
CA ARG A 81 -6.48 -8.06 -11.17
C ARG A 81 -6.06 -6.63 -11.46
N ALA A 82 -5.35 -5.98 -10.54
CA ALA A 82 -4.88 -4.60 -10.68
C ALA A 82 -3.83 -4.42 -11.80
N ARG A 83 -3.08 -5.47 -12.14
CA ARG A 83 -2.16 -5.46 -13.29
C ARG A 83 -2.89 -5.66 -14.62
N SER A 84 -3.96 -6.46 -14.63
CA SER A 84 -4.68 -6.85 -15.85
C SER A 84 -5.81 -5.91 -16.29
N ARG A 85 -6.25 -4.96 -15.46
CA ARG A 85 -7.42 -4.12 -15.74
C ARG A 85 -7.07 -2.64 -15.63
N LEU A 86 -7.62 -1.83 -16.54
CA LEU A 86 -7.60 -0.38 -16.40
C LEU A 86 -8.50 0.05 -15.22
N PRO A 87 -8.09 1.05 -14.42
CA PRO A 87 -8.92 1.58 -13.35
C PRO A 87 -10.24 2.13 -13.89
N ASN A 88 -11.37 1.79 -13.24
CA ASN A 88 -12.69 2.23 -13.68
C ASN A 88 -12.93 3.71 -13.32
N GLU A 89 -13.23 4.53 -14.32
CA GLU A 89 -13.32 5.99 -14.24
C GLU A 89 -14.37 6.52 -13.27
N GLN A 90 -15.44 5.74 -13.06
CA GLN A 90 -16.58 6.18 -12.24
C GLN A 90 -16.27 6.17 -10.73
N ARG A 91 -15.13 5.60 -10.32
CA ARG A 91 -14.70 5.57 -8.91
C ARG A 91 -13.46 6.44 -8.73
N LEU A 92 -13.66 7.75 -8.83
CA LEU A 92 -12.69 8.75 -8.36
C LEU A 92 -12.50 8.59 -6.84
N ARG A 93 -11.58 7.72 -6.43
CA ARG A 93 -11.16 7.58 -5.04
C ARG A 93 -10.19 8.71 -4.73
N SER A 94 -10.67 9.74 -4.05
CA SER A 94 -9.82 10.75 -3.45
C SER A 94 -9.06 10.13 -2.27
N THR A 95 -7.85 9.63 -2.52
CA THR A 95 -6.97 9.13 -1.46
C THR A 95 -6.30 10.31 -0.76
N ARG A 96 -6.85 10.75 0.37
CA ARG A 96 -6.20 11.71 1.28
C ARG A 96 -5.27 10.94 2.23
N GLY A 97 -4.08 10.57 1.75
CA GLY A 97 -3.07 9.87 2.54
C GLY A 97 -1.65 10.37 2.27
N PRO A 98 -0.67 9.98 3.10
CA PRO A 98 0.74 10.34 2.90
C PRO A 98 1.23 9.87 1.52
N ARG A 99 1.50 10.83 0.62
CA ARG A 99 1.95 10.55 -0.75
C ARG A 99 3.44 10.22 -0.86
N THR A 100 4.18 10.27 0.24
CA THR A 100 5.63 10.04 0.26
C THR A 100 6.01 8.96 1.26
N ALA A 101 7.00 8.14 0.90
CA ALA A 101 7.55 7.10 1.77
C ALA A 101 8.03 7.67 3.11
N ARG A 102 8.68 8.85 3.08
CA ARG A 102 9.10 9.56 4.30
C ARG A 102 7.90 9.94 5.18
N GLY A 103 6.81 10.45 4.58
CA GLY A 103 5.58 10.76 5.31
C GLY A 103 5.00 9.53 5.99
N GLY A 104 4.92 8.40 5.28
CA GLY A 104 4.45 7.13 5.85
C GLY A 104 5.32 6.64 7.02
N VAL A 105 6.65 6.74 6.90
CA VAL A 105 7.59 6.36 7.98
C VAL A 105 7.42 7.28 9.19
N VAL A 106 7.31 8.59 8.99
CA VAL A 106 7.13 9.55 10.08
C VAL A 106 5.80 9.29 10.81
N THR A 107 4.70 9.04 10.09
CA THR A 107 3.41 8.69 10.70
C THR A 107 3.46 7.35 11.44
N ALA A 108 4.12 6.34 10.88
CA ALA A 108 4.31 5.06 11.56
C ALA A 108 5.15 5.23 12.83
N ALA A 109 6.27 5.95 12.77
CA ALA A 109 7.15 6.18 13.90
C ALA A 109 6.45 6.99 15.01
N SER A 110 5.66 8.01 14.66
CA SER A 110 4.93 8.80 15.65
C SER A 110 3.86 7.97 16.36
N LEU A 111 3.08 7.19 15.63
CA LEU A 111 2.07 6.29 16.22
C LEU A 111 2.70 5.20 17.09
N TRP A 112 3.82 4.63 16.64
CA TRP A 112 4.58 3.66 17.41
C TRP A 112 5.11 4.27 18.71
N GLY A 113 5.68 5.47 18.64
CA GLY A 113 6.20 6.18 19.82
C GLY A 113 5.09 6.52 20.83
N VAL A 114 3.95 7.02 20.36
CA VAL A 114 2.79 7.28 21.24
C VAL A 114 2.34 5.99 21.92
N MET A 115 2.21 4.89 21.18
CA MET A 115 1.84 3.60 21.76
C MET A 115 2.87 3.12 22.78
N ALA A 116 4.16 3.24 22.48
CA ALA A 116 5.25 2.86 23.38
C ALA A 116 5.24 3.65 24.69
N VAL A 117 4.96 4.96 24.63
CA VAL A 117 4.85 5.78 25.84
C VAL A 117 3.63 5.40 26.67
N VAL A 118 2.45 5.27 26.03
CA VAL A 118 1.20 4.97 26.73
C VAL A 118 1.23 3.58 27.39
N THR A 119 1.76 2.58 26.69
CA THR A 119 1.81 1.20 27.20
C THR A 119 3.05 0.92 28.04
N GLY A 120 4.15 1.63 27.80
CA GLY A 120 5.45 1.41 28.46
C GLY A 120 5.35 1.51 29.98
N GLY A 121 4.66 2.54 30.49
CA GLY A 121 4.46 2.70 31.94
C GLY A 121 3.73 1.51 32.58
N ALA A 122 2.71 0.98 31.90
CA ALA A 122 1.95 -0.18 32.39
C ALA A 122 2.79 -1.47 32.47
N TRP A 123 3.80 -1.61 31.60
CA TRP A 123 4.73 -2.75 31.66
C TRP A 123 5.73 -2.65 32.80
N PHE A 124 6.15 -1.44 33.19
CA PHE A 124 7.07 -1.22 34.31
C PHE A 124 6.43 -1.47 35.67
N GLU A 125 5.13 -1.18 35.80
CA GLU A 125 4.38 -1.41 37.04
C GLU A 125 3.86 -2.85 37.18
N ALA A 126 3.96 -3.65 36.11
CA ALA A 126 3.48 -5.03 36.13
C ALA A 126 4.35 -5.89 37.07
N PRO A 127 3.74 -6.73 37.93
CA PRO A 127 4.50 -7.66 38.74
C PRO A 127 5.30 -8.60 37.83
N PRO A 128 6.55 -8.95 38.21
CA PRO A 128 7.37 -9.84 37.41
C PRO A 128 6.66 -11.18 37.24
N ARG A 129 6.36 -11.50 35.98
CA ARG A 129 5.77 -12.78 35.56
C ARG A 129 6.66 -13.39 34.49
N ASP A 130 6.81 -14.70 34.54
CA ASP A 130 7.54 -15.44 33.52
C ASP A 130 6.93 -15.16 32.14
N GLY A 131 7.78 -14.78 31.19
CA GLY A 131 7.37 -14.49 29.81
C GLY A 131 6.79 -13.09 29.56
N LEU A 132 6.65 -12.21 30.57
CA LEU A 132 6.13 -10.85 30.37
C LEU A 132 6.96 -10.03 29.37
N ILE A 133 8.29 -10.12 29.47
CA ILE A 133 9.23 -9.46 28.55
C ILE A 133 9.04 -9.98 27.12
N VAL A 134 8.88 -11.29 26.97
CA VAL A 134 8.63 -11.92 25.66
C VAL A 134 7.32 -11.37 25.08
N VAL A 135 6.23 -11.40 25.84
CA VAL A 135 4.94 -10.84 25.40
C VAL A 135 5.06 -9.36 24.98
N ALA A 136 5.73 -8.53 25.78
CA ALA A 136 5.92 -7.12 25.49
C ALA A 136 6.71 -6.89 24.20
N ILE A 137 7.83 -7.60 24.00
CA ILE A 137 8.63 -7.53 22.77
C ILE A 137 7.78 -7.93 21.56
N GLY A 138 7.06 -9.04 21.66
CA GLY A 138 6.16 -9.51 20.60
C GLY A 138 5.09 -8.50 20.24
N PHE A 139 4.48 -7.86 21.24
CA PHE A 139 3.49 -6.81 21.06
C PHE A 139 4.07 -5.61 20.31
N TYR A 140 5.22 -5.07 20.75
CA TYR A 140 5.83 -3.90 20.11
C TYR A 140 6.32 -4.18 18.69
N LEU A 141 6.91 -5.35 18.45
CA LEU A 141 7.34 -5.77 17.12
C LEU A 141 6.16 -5.93 16.17
N PHE A 142 5.09 -6.60 16.61
CA PHE A 142 3.90 -6.80 15.77
C PHE A 142 3.19 -5.47 15.48
N PHE A 143 3.08 -4.59 16.47
CA PHE A 143 2.52 -3.26 16.26
C PHE A 143 3.34 -2.44 15.27
N ALA A 144 4.68 -2.49 15.36
CA ALA A 144 5.56 -1.85 14.38
C ALA A 144 5.34 -2.41 12.97
N LEU A 145 5.26 -3.75 12.82
CA LEU A 145 5.00 -4.39 11.54
C LEU A 145 3.64 -3.99 10.94
N LEU A 146 2.59 -3.93 11.75
CA LEU A 146 1.27 -3.46 11.31
C LEU A 146 1.31 -2.02 10.82
N LEU A 147 2.05 -1.13 11.49
CA LEU A 147 2.21 0.25 11.06
C LEU A 147 2.99 0.36 9.74
N VAL A 148 4.03 -0.47 9.58
CA VAL A 148 4.77 -0.56 8.31
C VAL A 148 3.85 -1.01 7.19
N VAL A 149 3.06 -2.07 7.42
CA VAL A 149 2.08 -2.58 6.45
C VAL A 149 1.01 -1.53 6.13
N GLY A 150 0.46 -0.84 7.13
CA GLY A 150 -0.65 0.09 6.95
C GLY A 150 -0.26 1.44 6.36
N PHE A 151 0.93 1.96 6.66
CA PHE A 151 1.33 3.31 6.29
C PHE A 151 2.51 3.36 5.31
N VAL A 152 3.55 2.56 5.54
CA VAL A 152 4.79 2.63 4.76
C VAL A 152 4.61 1.94 3.41
N VAL A 153 4.00 0.75 3.37
CA VAL A 153 3.78 0.01 2.12
C VAL A 153 2.90 0.80 1.14
N PRO A 154 1.72 1.33 1.51
CA PRO A 154 0.93 2.14 0.58
C PRO A 154 1.63 3.43 0.15
N ALA A 155 2.28 4.14 1.08
CA ALA A 155 2.95 5.40 0.78
C ALA A 155 4.13 5.21 -0.19
N THR A 156 4.87 4.10 -0.08
CA THR A 156 5.96 3.77 -1.00
C THR A 156 5.45 3.41 -2.40
N ILE A 157 4.34 2.68 -2.50
CA ILE A 157 3.71 2.32 -3.77
C ILE A 157 3.14 3.56 -4.47
N LEU A 158 2.38 4.38 -3.74
CA LEU A 158 1.81 5.62 -4.26
C LEU A 158 2.90 6.61 -4.68
N GLY A 159 3.99 6.73 -3.92
CA GLY A 159 5.13 7.59 -4.28
C GLY A 159 5.86 7.16 -5.55
N ARG A 160 5.70 5.89 -5.98
CA ARG A 160 6.30 5.35 -7.21
C ARG A 160 5.28 5.12 -8.34
N ALA A 161 4.04 5.58 -8.18
CA ALA A 161 2.94 5.33 -9.11
C ALA A 161 3.30 5.71 -10.56
N ARG A 162 3.83 6.92 -10.76
CA ARG A 162 4.19 7.46 -12.09
C ARG A 162 5.29 6.65 -12.77
N GLU A 163 6.35 6.34 -12.04
CA GLU A 163 7.47 5.54 -12.54
C GLU A 163 7.03 4.11 -12.88
N SER A 164 6.17 3.52 -12.04
CA SER A 164 5.62 2.18 -12.28
C SER A 164 4.71 2.12 -13.52
N LEU A 165 3.98 3.21 -13.81
CA LEU A 165 3.14 3.30 -15.00
C LEU A 165 3.99 3.48 -16.25
N ARG A 166 5.04 4.32 -16.21
CA ARG A 166 5.99 4.47 -17.32
C ARG A 166 6.67 3.14 -17.66
N ARG A 167 7.14 2.42 -16.63
CA ARG A 167 7.77 1.11 -16.81
C ARG A 167 6.79 0.09 -17.41
N ALA A 168 5.56 0.02 -16.90
CA ALA A 168 4.54 -0.87 -17.46
C ALA A 168 4.17 -0.54 -18.91
N ALA A 169 4.08 0.75 -19.27
CA ALA A 169 3.82 1.17 -20.65
C ALA A 169 5.00 0.90 -21.60
N ALA A 170 6.22 0.82 -21.08
CA ALA A 170 7.41 0.47 -21.85
C ALA A 170 7.57 -1.05 -22.03
N GLU A 171 7.22 -1.85 -21.01
CA GLU A 171 7.38 -3.30 -21.00
C GLU A 171 6.21 -4.05 -21.68
N ASP A 172 4.98 -3.51 -21.64
CA ASP A 172 3.77 -4.19 -22.11
C ASP A 172 3.08 -3.41 -23.24
N ALA A 173 3.20 -3.95 -24.47
CA ALA A 173 2.58 -3.37 -25.67
C ALA A 173 1.04 -3.40 -25.62
N ALA A 174 0.43 -4.40 -24.98
CA ALA A 174 -1.02 -4.45 -24.83
C ALA A 174 -1.50 -3.37 -23.85
N TYR A 175 -0.75 -3.15 -22.76
CA TYR A 175 -1.04 -2.06 -21.82
C TYR A 175 -0.87 -0.69 -22.47
N ARG A 176 0.14 -0.53 -23.33
CA ARG A 176 0.32 0.69 -24.13
C ARG A 176 -0.84 0.96 -25.08
N ALA A 177 -1.30 -0.07 -25.80
CA ALA A 177 -2.46 0.05 -26.70
C ALA A 177 -3.74 0.44 -25.95
N LEU A 178 -3.92 -0.07 -24.72
CA LEU A 178 -5.03 0.33 -23.84
C LEU A 178 -4.96 1.81 -23.44
N LEU A 179 -3.77 2.35 -23.13
CA LEU A 179 -3.58 3.77 -22.83
C LEU A 179 -3.81 4.65 -24.07
N GLU A 180 -3.38 4.20 -25.25
CA GLU A 180 -3.63 4.90 -26.51
C GLU A 180 -5.12 4.88 -26.88
N HIS A 181 -5.82 3.78 -26.64
CA HIS A 181 -7.27 3.71 -26.83
C HIS A 181 -7.99 4.66 -25.87
N ASP A 182 -7.66 4.66 -24.57
CA ASP A 182 -8.24 5.59 -23.58
C ASP A 182 -8.02 7.05 -24.01
N ARG A 183 -6.83 7.39 -24.52
CA ARG A 183 -6.53 8.71 -25.06
C ARG A 183 -7.45 9.13 -26.21
N LEU A 184 -7.80 8.19 -27.09
CA LEU A 184 -8.63 8.46 -28.27
C LEU A 184 -10.12 8.52 -27.92
N THR A 185 -10.56 7.75 -26.91
CA THR A 185 -11.97 7.71 -26.48
C THR A 185 -12.29 8.75 -25.42
N TRP A 186 -11.28 9.30 -24.73
CA TRP A 186 -11.48 10.26 -23.68
C TRP A 186 -11.97 11.61 -24.24
N SER A 187 -13.17 12.00 -23.81
CA SER A 187 -13.71 13.33 -24.03
C SER A 187 -13.65 14.13 -22.72
N PRO A 188 -13.09 15.35 -22.69
CA PRO A 188 -13.14 16.18 -21.49
C PRO A 188 -14.59 16.46 -21.10
N ARG A 189 -15.00 16.14 -19.87
CA ARG A 189 -16.24 16.69 -19.30
C ARG A 189 -15.98 18.12 -18.81
N TYR A 190 -17.03 18.91 -18.63
CA TYR A 190 -16.91 20.29 -18.15
C TYR A 190 -16.19 20.30 -16.78
N GLY A 191 -15.00 20.90 -16.71
CA GLY A 191 -14.14 20.89 -15.51
C GLY A 191 -13.11 19.75 -15.43
N ASP A 192 -13.09 18.82 -16.39
CA ASP A 192 -12.06 17.79 -16.51
C ASP A 192 -10.81 18.32 -17.20
N GLN A 193 -9.68 17.73 -16.80
CA GLN A 193 -8.35 18.21 -17.12
C GLN A 193 -7.81 17.58 -18.40
N MET A 194 -6.91 18.28 -19.10
CA MET A 194 -6.25 17.75 -20.30
C MET A 194 -5.64 16.36 -20.07
N PHE A 195 -5.61 15.54 -21.13
CA PHE A 195 -4.81 14.32 -21.26
C PHE A 195 -3.31 14.70 -21.32
N GLY A 196 -2.83 15.35 -20.27
CA GLY A 196 -1.52 15.95 -20.14
C GLY A 196 -0.49 15.02 -19.48
N PRO A 197 0.74 15.51 -19.24
CA PRO A 197 1.89 14.68 -18.86
C PRO A 197 1.76 14.00 -17.49
N LEU A 198 2.55 12.93 -17.32
CA LEU A 198 2.76 12.16 -16.07
C LEU A 198 3.67 12.88 -15.07
#